data_AF-A0AA48K9P1-F1
#
_entry.id   AF-A0AA48K9P1-F1
#
_cell.length_a   1.000
_cell.length_b   1.000
_cell.length_c   1.000
_cell.angle_alpha   90.00
_cell.angle_beta   90.00
_cell.angle_gamma   90.00
#
_symmetry.space_group_name_H-M   'P 1'
#
loop_
_entity.id
_entity.type
_entity.pdbx_description
1 polymer ?
#
loop_
_entity_poly.entity_id
_entity_poly.type
_entity_poly.pdbx_seq_one_letter_code
_entity_poly.pdbx_strand_id
1 'polypeptide(L)'
;MRRFHSLWVLAALLLASAGGLGAAPAKAAGCRACHDDFKQLLGDAHPPVKGRAIAECLPCHGKASGKGAFSVRIHRGHSAPDSGVACAACHDFKVGRSFSVKGAKASLGKPDAADFARAREFMPVPGDSGFLASHHAKKLVSCAGCHGGAFPLRGTEVANATCLACHGTPEALAEKTRPKEAHGLNPHKSHYGDIACTACHFGHQPSVVLCKDCHPKTTLAVPFGK
;
A
#
# COMPACT_ATOMS: atom_id res chain seq x y z
N MET A 1 -32.41 -71.96 1.06
CA MET A 1 -31.48 -72.49 2.07
C MET A 1 -30.05 -72.38 1.55
N ARG A 2 -29.14 -71.77 2.34
CA ARG A 2 -27.66 -71.85 2.25
C ARG A 2 -27.03 -71.17 1.01
N ARG A 3 -25.96 -70.37 1.07
CA ARG A 3 -24.98 -70.01 2.12
C ARG A 3 -24.29 -68.71 1.70
N PHE A 4 -24.05 -67.86 2.69
CA PHE A 4 -23.08 -66.78 2.73
C PHE A 4 -21.73 -67.19 2.15
N HIS A 5 -21.04 -66.31 1.42
CA HIS A 5 -19.59 -66.09 1.53
C HIS A 5 -19.30 -64.60 1.34
N SER A 6 -18.85 -64.01 2.45
CA SER A 6 -18.39 -62.64 2.61
C SER A 6 -17.07 -62.45 1.89
N LEU A 7 -16.96 -61.42 1.06
CA LEU A 7 -15.67 -60.82 0.71
C LEU A 7 -15.72 -59.36 1.13
N TRP A 8 -14.99 -59.11 2.21
CA TRP A 8 -14.71 -57.81 2.79
C TRP A 8 -13.87 -56.99 1.80
N VAL A 9 -14.42 -55.88 1.32
CA VAL A 9 -13.61 -54.78 0.78
C VAL A 9 -13.79 -53.61 1.74
N LEU A 10 -12.80 -53.47 2.64
CA LEU A 10 -12.61 -52.32 3.50
C LEU A 10 -12.36 -51.09 2.62
N ALA A 11 -13.40 -50.31 2.37
CA ALA A 11 -13.26 -48.93 1.92
C ALA A 11 -12.80 -48.09 3.12
N ALA A 12 -11.49 -47.89 3.25
CA ALA A 12 -10.90 -47.01 4.23
C ALA A 12 -11.39 -45.57 4.00
N LEU A 13 -12.15 -45.05 4.96
CA LEU A 13 -12.43 -43.63 5.10
C LEU A 13 -11.10 -42.88 5.27
N LEU A 14 -10.67 -42.15 4.24
CA LEU A 14 -9.76 -41.02 4.40
C LEU A 14 -10.59 -39.82 4.84
N LEU A 15 -10.85 -39.71 6.14
CA LEU A 15 -11.16 -38.43 6.77
C LEU A 15 -9.89 -37.58 6.68
N ALA A 16 -9.84 -36.70 5.68
CA ALA A 16 -8.95 -35.55 5.72
C ALA A 16 -9.40 -34.68 6.90
N SER A 17 -8.70 -34.83 8.02
CA SER A 17 -8.82 -33.93 9.16
C SER A 17 -8.55 -32.52 8.67
N ALA A 18 -9.56 -31.67 8.83
CA ALA A 18 -9.45 -30.23 8.70
C ALA A 18 -8.30 -29.76 9.59
N GLY A 19 -7.12 -29.57 9.00
CA GLY A 19 -6.03 -28.85 9.60
C GLY A 19 -6.51 -27.43 9.84
N GLY A 20 -6.97 -27.17 11.06
CA GLY A 20 -7.21 -25.82 11.53
C GLY A 20 -5.93 -25.03 11.32
N LEU A 21 -6.01 -23.99 10.49
CA LEU A 21 -5.05 -22.90 10.44
C LEU A 21 -5.07 -22.19 11.80
N GLY A 22 -4.48 -22.84 12.80
CA GLY A 22 -4.11 -22.21 14.05
C GLY A 22 -2.97 -21.26 13.75
N ALA A 23 -3.30 -20.01 13.42
CA ALA A 23 -2.34 -18.92 13.47
C ALA A 23 -1.76 -18.91 14.89
N ALA A 24 -0.47 -19.21 15.02
CA ALA A 24 0.25 -19.09 16.28
C ALA A 24 0.00 -17.68 16.86
N PRO A 25 -0.15 -17.54 18.20
CA PRO A 25 -0.39 -16.25 18.79
C PRO A 25 0.82 -15.36 18.50
N ALA A 26 0.61 -14.29 17.72
CA ALA A 26 1.60 -13.25 17.56
C ALA A 26 1.89 -12.70 18.96
N LYS A 27 3.05 -13.03 19.52
CA LYS A 27 3.56 -12.39 20.74
C LYS A 27 3.42 -10.88 20.54
N ALA A 28 2.86 -10.18 21.52
CA ALA A 28 2.81 -8.73 21.55
C ALA A 28 4.24 -8.19 21.66
N ALA A 29 4.95 -8.20 20.54
CA ALA A 29 6.33 -7.79 20.45
C ALA A 29 6.33 -6.26 20.35
N GLY A 30 6.60 -5.61 21.49
CA GLY A 30 6.99 -4.21 21.48
C GLY A 30 8.22 -4.02 20.58
N CYS A 31 8.46 -2.80 20.11
CA CYS A 31 9.45 -2.50 19.09
C CYS A 31 10.87 -2.99 19.46
N ARG A 32 11.21 -3.01 20.75
CA ARG A 32 12.50 -3.52 21.28
C ARG A 32 12.69 -5.03 21.18
N ALA A 33 11.68 -5.80 20.75
CA ALA A 33 11.88 -7.22 20.48
C ALA A 33 12.72 -7.45 19.21
N CYS A 34 12.81 -6.46 18.32
CA CYS A 34 13.61 -6.52 17.10
C CYS A 34 14.59 -5.34 16.96
N HIS A 35 14.32 -4.21 17.64
CA HIS A 35 15.15 -3.00 17.58
C HIS A 35 15.66 -2.63 18.99
N ASP A 36 16.82 -3.16 19.35
CA ASP A 36 17.43 -2.91 20.68
C ASP A 36 17.91 -1.47 20.85
N ASP A 37 18.30 -0.81 19.75
CA ASP A 37 18.73 0.59 19.71
C ASP A 37 17.99 1.37 18.62
N PHE A 38 17.18 2.36 19.03
CA PHE A 38 16.48 3.24 18.09
C PHE A 38 17.37 4.37 17.56
N LYS A 39 18.54 4.64 18.16
CA LYS A 39 19.42 5.72 17.70
C LYS A 39 19.89 5.48 16.26
N GLN A 40 20.21 4.22 15.92
CA GLN A 40 20.58 3.84 14.56
C GLN A 40 19.43 4.03 13.55
N LEU A 41 18.18 3.92 13.99
CA LEU A 41 17.00 3.98 13.12
C LEU A 41 16.46 5.40 12.96
N LEU A 42 16.54 6.19 14.03
CA LEU A 42 15.99 7.54 14.09
C LEU A 42 17.02 8.61 13.69
N GLY A 43 18.31 8.30 13.83
CA GLY A 43 19.42 9.21 13.59
C GLY A 43 19.62 10.23 14.71
N ASP A 44 20.75 10.95 14.66
CA ASP A 44 21.17 11.86 15.74
C ASP A 44 20.28 13.11 15.88
N ALA A 45 19.52 13.46 14.85
CA ALA A 45 18.59 14.60 14.87
C ALA A 45 17.28 14.32 15.60
N HIS A 46 16.99 13.05 15.94
CA HIS A 46 15.77 12.70 16.66
C HIS A 46 15.98 12.82 18.18
N PRO A 47 15.06 13.46 18.94
CA PRO A 47 15.19 13.52 20.39
C PRO A 47 15.18 12.12 21.02
N PRO A 48 15.86 11.89 22.16
CA PRO A 48 15.86 10.59 22.83
C PRO A 48 14.44 10.12 23.15
N VAL A 49 14.09 8.90 22.70
CA VAL A 49 12.79 8.26 23.00
C VAL A 49 12.99 7.07 23.90
N LYS A 50 12.17 6.97 24.95
CA LYS A 50 12.16 5.82 25.87
C LYS A 50 11.10 4.78 25.50
N GLY A 51 10.23 5.09 24.55
CA GLY A 51 9.06 4.30 24.22
C GLY A 51 9.37 2.93 23.63
N ARG A 52 8.48 1.97 23.89
CA ARG A 52 8.57 0.57 23.45
C ARG A 52 7.34 0.14 22.66
N ALA A 53 6.24 0.89 22.74
CA ALA A 53 5.02 0.67 21.99
C ALA A 53 4.74 1.83 21.02
N ILE A 54 4.03 1.53 19.92
CA ILE A 54 3.66 2.52 18.90
C ILE A 54 2.91 3.72 19.50
N ALA A 55 2.06 3.49 20.50
CA ALA A 55 1.28 4.52 21.18
C ALA A 55 2.14 5.62 21.81
N GLU A 56 3.37 5.31 22.23
CA GLU A 56 4.29 6.26 22.85
C GLU A 56 4.97 7.18 21.81
N CYS A 57 4.93 6.82 20.53
CA CYS A 57 5.47 7.63 19.42
C CYS A 57 4.43 8.63 18.89
N LEU A 58 3.14 8.33 19.05
CA LEU A 58 2.03 9.12 18.50
C LEU A 58 1.85 10.52 19.09
N PRO A 59 2.30 10.88 20.31
CA PRO A 59 2.25 12.26 20.78
C PRO A 59 3.00 13.24 19.86
N CYS A 60 4.09 12.79 19.24
CA CYS A 60 4.87 13.59 18.29
C CYS A 60 4.54 13.27 16.82
N HIS A 61 4.12 12.04 16.51
CA HIS A 61 3.92 11.56 15.13
C HIS A 61 2.46 11.27 14.74
N GLY A 62 1.48 11.60 15.59
CA GLY A 62 0.08 11.18 15.48
C GLY A 62 -0.79 11.93 14.48
N LYS A 63 -0.28 12.94 13.77
CA LYS A 63 -1.04 13.56 12.68
C LYS A 63 -1.00 12.62 11.47
N ALA A 64 -2.04 11.79 11.35
CA ALA A 64 -2.25 10.88 10.22
C ALA A 64 -2.31 11.60 8.86
N SER A 65 -2.55 12.92 8.87
CA SER A 65 -2.60 13.80 7.70
C SER A 65 -1.58 14.94 7.86
N GLY A 66 -0.40 14.73 7.30
CA GLY A 66 0.68 15.72 7.22
C GLY A 66 1.84 15.13 6.43
N LYS A 67 2.84 15.94 6.03
CA LYS A 67 4.07 15.45 5.37
C LYS A 67 4.81 14.50 6.33
N GLY A 68 4.38 13.24 6.34
CA GLY A 68 4.54 12.32 7.46
C GLY A 68 5.54 11.23 7.13
N ALA A 69 6.82 11.55 7.29
CA ALA A 69 7.90 10.57 7.17
C ALA A 69 7.73 9.38 8.12
N PHE A 70 7.07 9.56 9.27
CA PHE A 70 6.91 8.52 10.27
C PHE A 70 6.15 7.30 9.74
N SER A 71 4.90 7.49 9.27
CA SER A 71 4.07 6.37 8.79
C SER A 71 4.73 5.64 7.62
N VAL A 72 5.30 6.38 6.66
CA VAL A 72 5.98 5.78 5.50
C VAL A 72 7.27 5.05 5.90
N ARG A 73 8.05 5.56 6.86
CA ARG A 73 9.26 4.87 7.37
C ARG A 73 8.89 3.56 8.08
N ILE A 74 7.86 3.59 8.92
CA ILE A 74 7.39 2.38 9.62
C ILE A 74 6.88 1.35 8.61
N HIS A 75 6.00 1.71 7.67
CA HIS A 75 5.49 0.74 6.71
C HIS A 75 6.60 0.19 5.80
N ARG A 76 7.47 1.03 5.24
CA ARG A 76 8.55 0.55 4.36
C ARG A 76 9.48 -0.49 5.00
N GLY A 77 9.71 -0.40 6.31
CA GLY A 77 10.54 -1.37 7.04
C GLY A 77 9.80 -2.63 7.51
N HIS A 78 8.47 -2.63 7.54
CA HIS A 78 7.69 -3.66 8.24
C HIS A 78 6.47 -4.18 7.46
N SER A 79 6.18 -3.67 6.26
CA SER A 79 5.06 -4.12 5.42
C SER A 79 5.48 -5.11 4.34
N ALA A 80 6.78 -5.40 4.22
CA ALA A 80 7.25 -6.43 3.31
C ALA A 80 6.71 -7.81 3.76
N PRO A 81 6.30 -8.69 2.84
CA PRO A 81 5.69 -9.99 3.19
C PRO A 81 6.59 -10.88 4.06
N ASP A 82 7.90 -10.74 3.93
CA ASP A 82 8.95 -11.48 4.62
C ASP A 82 9.49 -10.78 5.88
N SER A 83 8.96 -9.60 6.23
CA SER A 83 9.42 -8.83 7.40
C SER A 83 9.18 -9.53 8.75
N GLY A 84 8.34 -10.56 8.79
CA GLY A 84 7.94 -11.25 10.03
C GLY A 84 7.06 -10.41 10.96
N VAL A 85 6.67 -9.20 10.56
CA VAL A 85 5.84 -8.30 11.38
C VAL A 85 4.38 -8.35 10.93
N ALA A 86 3.51 -8.82 11.82
CA ALA A 86 2.07 -8.80 11.57
C ALA A 86 1.52 -7.37 11.64
N CYS A 87 0.56 -7.03 10.76
CA CYS A 87 -0.12 -5.72 10.80
C CYS A 87 -0.75 -5.43 12.18
N ALA A 88 -1.24 -6.50 12.83
CA ALA A 88 -1.81 -6.48 14.17
C ALA A 88 -0.81 -6.07 15.27
N ALA A 89 0.50 -6.02 14.99
CA ALA A 89 1.49 -5.51 15.94
C ALA A 89 1.25 -4.01 16.22
N CYS A 90 0.91 -3.24 15.17
CA CYS A 90 0.74 -1.80 15.25
C CYS A 90 -0.72 -1.33 15.12
N HIS A 91 -1.57 -2.13 14.48
CA HIS A 91 -2.97 -1.77 14.23
C HIS A 91 -3.95 -2.54 15.10
N ASP A 92 -4.98 -1.84 15.56
CA ASP A 92 -6.18 -2.45 16.11
C ASP A 92 -7.23 -2.52 15.00
N PHE A 93 -7.75 -3.72 14.75
CA PHE A 93 -8.74 -3.89 13.70
C PHE A 93 -9.80 -4.93 14.06
N LYS A 94 -11.01 -4.64 13.61
CA LYS A 94 -12.16 -5.54 13.59
C LYS A 94 -12.75 -5.43 12.19
N VAL A 95 -12.71 -6.52 11.45
CA VAL A 95 -13.14 -6.58 10.04
C VAL A 95 -14.55 -5.98 9.89
N GLY A 96 -14.71 -5.05 8.96
CA GLY A 96 -15.96 -4.34 8.67
C GLY A 96 -16.43 -3.38 9.77
N ARG A 97 -15.71 -3.23 10.88
CA ARG A 97 -16.15 -2.45 12.04
C ARG A 97 -15.21 -1.32 12.42
N SER A 98 -13.91 -1.56 12.44
CA SER A 98 -12.94 -0.54 12.84
C SER A 98 -11.53 -0.90 12.39
N PHE A 99 -10.77 0.12 11.98
CA PHE A 99 -9.34 0.07 11.76
C PHE A 99 -8.70 1.32 12.36
N SER A 100 -7.65 1.17 13.14
CA SER A 100 -6.88 2.28 13.72
C SER A 100 -5.45 1.85 14.03
N VAL A 101 -4.58 2.81 14.32
CA VAL A 101 -3.28 2.53 14.95
C VAL A 101 -3.51 2.34 16.45
N LYS A 102 -2.84 1.36 17.07
CA LYS A 102 -2.91 1.14 18.52
C LYS A 102 -2.55 2.40 19.29
N GLY A 103 -3.44 2.81 20.19
CA GLY A 103 -3.28 4.04 20.97
C GLY A 103 -3.57 5.34 20.20
N ALA A 104 -3.87 5.30 18.90
CA ALA A 104 -4.41 6.44 18.20
C ALA A 104 -5.90 6.60 18.52
N LYS A 105 -6.33 7.84 18.76
CA LYS A 105 -7.75 8.17 18.93
C LYS A 105 -8.50 8.20 17.60
N ALA A 106 -7.80 8.42 16.49
CA ALA A 106 -8.39 8.52 15.16
C ALA A 106 -8.69 7.13 14.58
N SER A 107 -9.92 6.94 14.10
CA SER A 107 -10.26 5.80 13.25
C SER A 107 -9.78 6.08 11.83
N LEU A 108 -9.24 5.04 11.19
CA LEU A 108 -8.85 5.01 9.79
C LEU A 108 -9.95 4.37 8.91
N GLY A 109 -11.14 4.09 9.46
CA GLY A 109 -12.27 3.55 8.71
C GLY A 109 -12.66 2.13 9.13
N LYS A 110 -13.42 1.45 8.26
CA LYS A 110 -14.04 0.14 8.53
C LYS A 110 -13.80 -0.85 7.37
N PRO A 111 -12.54 -1.12 6.97
CA PRO A 111 -12.24 -2.06 5.90
C PRO A 111 -12.79 -3.45 6.20
N ASP A 112 -13.41 -4.06 5.19
CA ASP A 112 -13.84 -5.45 5.21
C ASP A 112 -12.69 -6.42 4.87
N ALA A 113 -12.99 -7.72 4.79
CA ALA A 113 -11.98 -8.73 4.49
C ALA A 113 -11.36 -8.56 3.08
N ALA A 114 -12.16 -8.16 2.10
CA ALA A 114 -11.70 -7.93 0.73
C ALA A 114 -10.88 -6.63 0.62
N ASP A 115 -11.13 -5.63 1.46
CA ASP A 115 -10.33 -4.41 1.52
C ASP A 115 -8.93 -4.73 2.05
N PHE A 116 -8.85 -5.57 3.09
CA PHE A 116 -7.56 -6.06 3.59
C PHE A 116 -6.84 -6.98 2.61
N ALA A 117 -7.56 -7.83 1.88
CA ALA A 117 -6.95 -8.67 0.84
C ALA A 117 -6.31 -7.80 -0.25
N ARG A 118 -7.06 -6.83 -0.77
CA ARG A 118 -6.56 -5.83 -1.75
C ARG A 118 -5.37 -5.06 -1.19
N ALA A 119 -5.46 -4.57 0.04
CA ALA A 119 -4.35 -3.87 0.67
C ALA A 119 -3.10 -4.76 0.77
N ARG A 120 -3.21 -6.04 1.15
CA ARG A 120 -2.04 -6.94 1.19
C ARG A 120 -1.45 -7.22 -0.18
N GLU A 121 -2.23 -7.10 -1.25
CA GLU A 121 -1.73 -7.25 -2.62
C GLU A 121 -0.98 -6.01 -3.09
N PHE A 122 -1.53 -4.81 -2.86
CA PHE A 122 -1.03 -3.56 -3.45
C PHE A 122 -0.26 -2.63 -2.49
N MET A 123 -0.47 -2.75 -1.18
CA MET A 123 0.20 -1.94 -0.15
C MET A 123 1.66 -2.32 0.09
N PRO A 124 2.10 -3.59 -0.02
CA PRO A 124 3.49 -3.92 0.21
C PRO A 124 4.45 -3.28 -0.76
N VAL A 125 3.95 -2.49 -1.76
CA VAL A 125 4.67 -1.82 -2.85
C VAL A 125 6.15 -1.94 -2.55
N PRO A 126 6.81 -3.02 -3.03
CA PRO A 126 8.15 -3.33 -2.58
C PRO A 126 8.97 -2.05 -2.65
N GLY A 127 9.85 -1.84 -1.67
CA GLY A 127 10.65 -0.62 -1.58
C GLY A 127 11.26 -0.21 -2.92
N ASP A 128 11.42 -1.18 -3.84
CA ASP A 128 11.92 -1.05 -5.21
C ASP A 128 11.01 -1.59 -6.32
N SER A 129 9.67 -1.61 -6.18
CA SER A 129 8.76 -2.10 -7.25
C SER A 129 8.92 -1.37 -8.58
N GLY A 130 9.45 -0.14 -8.54
CA GLY A 130 9.57 0.75 -9.69
C GLY A 130 8.27 1.46 -10.04
N PHE A 131 7.18 1.23 -9.31
CA PHE A 131 5.89 1.90 -9.54
C PHE A 131 5.84 3.30 -8.91
N LEU A 132 4.89 4.13 -9.36
CA LEU A 132 4.75 5.53 -8.93
C LEU A 132 4.68 5.66 -7.40
N ALA A 133 3.94 4.78 -6.71
CA ALA A 133 3.81 4.80 -5.26
C ALA A 133 5.15 4.50 -4.55
N SER A 134 5.99 3.59 -5.07
CA SER A 134 7.34 3.36 -4.51
C SER A 134 8.20 4.60 -4.62
N HIS A 135 8.15 5.30 -5.75
CA HIS A 135 8.94 6.52 -5.95
C HIS A 135 8.51 7.64 -5.01
N HIS A 136 7.20 7.80 -4.78
CA HIS A 136 6.67 8.73 -3.78
C HIS A 136 7.06 8.31 -2.35
N ALA A 137 6.97 7.03 -2.02
CA ALA A 137 7.36 6.50 -0.71
C ALA A 137 8.87 6.67 -0.43
N LYS A 138 9.73 6.55 -1.46
CA LYS A 138 11.17 6.88 -1.37
C LYS A 138 11.42 8.34 -1.03
N LYS A 139 10.54 9.25 -1.48
CA LYS A 139 10.56 10.67 -1.15
C LYS A 139 9.77 11.02 0.12
N LEU A 140 9.41 10.01 0.92
CA LEU A 140 8.71 10.15 2.20
C LEU A 140 7.30 10.78 2.09
N VAL A 141 6.67 10.66 0.92
CA VAL A 141 5.24 10.94 0.78
C VAL A 141 4.46 9.78 1.40
N SER A 142 3.64 10.09 2.41
CA SER A 142 2.81 9.09 3.08
C SER A 142 1.64 8.64 2.20
N CYS A 143 1.05 7.48 2.50
CA CYS A 143 -0.17 6.99 1.84
C CYS A 143 -1.29 8.04 1.84
N ALA A 144 -1.42 8.78 2.96
CA ALA A 144 -2.40 9.85 3.12
C ALA A 144 -2.15 11.08 2.24
N GLY A 145 -0.95 11.21 1.68
CA GLY A 145 -0.63 12.24 0.69
C GLY A 145 -1.38 12.03 -0.62
N CYS A 146 -1.79 10.79 -0.92
CA CYS A 146 -2.61 10.47 -2.10
C CYS A 146 -4.04 10.08 -1.71
N HIS A 147 -4.20 9.28 -0.66
CA HIS A 147 -5.50 8.68 -0.27
C HIS A 147 -6.23 9.44 0.84
N GLY A 148 -5.65 10.52 1.38
CA GLY A 148 -6.19 11.21 2.54
C GLY A 148 -6.01 10.41 3.85
N GLY A 149 -6.60 10.89 4.94
CA GLY A 149 -6.35 10.37 6.29
C GLY A 149 -6.97 9.01 6.62
N ALA A 150 -7.74 8.40 5.71
CA ALA A 150 -8.43 7.13 5.93
C ALA A 150 -7.77 5.97 5.17
N PHE A 151 -8.09 4.75 5.57
CA PHE A 151 -7.73 3.55 4.85
C PHE A 151 -8.39 3.57 3.45
N PRO A 152 -7.64 3.39 2.37
CA PRO A 152 -8.20 3.37 1.03
C PRO A 152 -9.04 2.10 0.83
N LEU A 153 -10.35 2.27 0.73
CA LEU A 153 -11.28 1.18 0.44
C LEU A 153 -11.25 0.83 -1.05
N ARG A 154 -11.73 -0.36 -1.43
CA ARG A 154 -11.91 -0.71 -2.85
C ARG A 154 -12.73 0.37 -3.58
N GLY A 155 -12.28 0.75 -4.77
CA GLY A 155 -12.94 1.78 -5.57
C GLY A 155 -12.60 3.22 -5.16
N THR A 156 -11.73 3.42 -4.17
CA THR A 156 -11.21 4.76 -3.86
C THR A 156 -10.35 5.25 -5.02
N GLU A 157 -10.73 6.37 -5.61
CA GLU A 157 -9.96 7.06 -6.64
C GLU A 157 -9.14 8.20 -6.02
N VAL A 158 -8.01 8.53 -6.68
CA VAL A 158 -7.20 9.69 -6.33
C VAL A 158 -7.49 10.80 -7.33
N ALA A 159 -8.11 11.88 -6.88
CA ALA A 159 -8.46 13.01 -7.72
C ALA A 159 -7.22 13.76 -8.23
N ASN A 160 -7.31 14.36 -9.42
CA ASN A 160 -6.23 15.15 -10.02
C ASN A 160 -5.72 16.26 -9.10
N ALA A 161 -6.62 16.91 -8.34
CA ALA A 161 -6.27 17.96 -7.39
C ALA A 161 -5.20 17.52 -6.38
N THR A 162 -5.21 16.25 -5.97
CA THR A 162 -4.19 15.69 -5.07
C THR A 162 -2.80 15.68 -5.71
N CYS A 163 -2.72 15.37 -7.00
CA CYS A 163 -1.47 15.39 -7.77
C CYS A 163 -1.00 16.85 -7.98
N LEU A 164 -1.91 17.71 -8.44
CA LEU A 164 -1.64 19.10 -8.79
C LEU A 164 -1.19 19.94 -7.58
N ALA A 165 -1.63 19.59 -6.36
CA ALA A 165 -1.19 20.22 -5.12
C ALA A 165 0.35 20.20 -4.92
N CYS A 166 1.05 19.25 -5.55
CA CYS A 166 2.51 19.13 -5.50
C CYS A 166 3.18 19.30 -6.87
N HIS A 167 2.50 18.96 -7.96
CA HIS A 167 3.08 18.93 -9.31
C HIS A 167 2.83 20.20 -10.14
N GLY A 168 2.01 21.14 -9.64
CA GLY A 168 1.68 22.39 -10.34
C GLY A 168 0.40 22.27 -11.17
N THR A 169 0.13 23.28 -12.00
CA THR A 169 -1.11 23.34 -12.80
C THR A 169 -1.02 22.48 -14.06
N PRO A 170 -2.16 22.07 -14.65
CA PRO A 170 -2.17 21.35 -15.92
C PRO A 170 -1.43 22.08 -17.04
N GLU A 171 -1.52 23.41 -17.10
CA GLU A 171 -0.86 24.22 -18.12
C GLU A 171 0.66 24.18 -17.96
N ALA A 172 1.16 24.25 -16.73
CA ALA A 172 2.58 24.14 -16.43
C ALA A 172 3.13 22.75 -16.79
N LEU A 173 2.34 21.70 -16.54
CA LEU A 173 2.69 20.33 -16.93
C LEU A 173 2.70 20.16 -18.46
N ALA A 174 1.68 20.67 -19.14
CA ALA A 174 1.59 20.70 -20.60
C ALA A 174 2.78 21.43 -21.23
N GLU A 175 3.19 22.55 -20.66
CA GLU A 175 4.36 23.30 -21.11
C GLU A 175 5.64 22.48 -20.93
N LYS A 176 5.82 21.90 -19.75
CA LYS A 176 7.00 21.10 -19.41
C LYS A 176 7.14 19.85 -20.26
N THR A 177 6.02 19.27 -20.71
CA THR A 177 6.01 18.09 -21.58
C THR A 177 5.73 18.42 -23.04
N ARG A 178 5.92 19.68 -23.45
CA ARG A 178 5.82 20.04 -24.86
C ARG A 178 6.88 19.26 -25.66
N PRO A 179 6.48 18.56 -26.73
CA PRO A 179 7.42 17.85 -27.58
C PRO A 179 8.33 18.84 -28.31
N LYS A 180 9.54 18.38 -28.65
CA LYS A 180 10.49 19.20 -29.43
C LYS A 180 10.15 19.19 -30.91
N GLU A 181 9.57 18.09 -31.37
CA GLU A 181 9.13 17.88 -32.73
C GLU A 181 7.80 18.60 -32.98
N ALA A 182 7.67 19.27 -34.12
CA ALA A 182 6.52 20.11 -34.48
C ALA A 182 5.16 19.36 -34.48
N HIS A 183 5.18 18.03 -34.50
CA HIS A 183 4.00 17.16 -34.46
C HIS A 183 4.12 16.05 -33.40
N GLY A 184 4.97 16.23 -32.41
CA GLY A 184 5.05 15.30 -31.29
C GLY A 184 3.74 15.28 -30.49
N LEU A 185 3.48 14.17 -29.83
CA LEU A 185 2.33 14.03 -28.93
C LEU A 185 2.70 14.64 -27.57
N ASN A 186 1.81 15.46 -27.01
CA ASN A 186 1.95 15.95 -25.64
C ASN A 186 0.98 15.20 -24.72
N PRO A 187 1.47 14.39 -23.76
CA PRO A 187 0.61 13.59 -22.89
C PRO A 187 -0.28 14.44 -21.97
N HIS A 188 0.12 15.69 -21.68
CA HIS A 188 -0.64 16.62 -20.83
C HIS A 188 -1.37 17.70 -21.62
N LYS A 189 -1.36 17.63 -22.96
CA LYS A 189 -2.16 18.50 -23.84
C LYS A 189 -2.67 17.67 -25.02
N SER A 190 -3.67 16.85 -24.75
CA SER A 190 -4.23 15.89 -25.71
C SER A 190 -5.70 16.22 -26.05
N HIS A 191 -6.26 15.47 -27.01
CA HIS A 191 -7.67 15.58 -27.36
C HIS A 191 -8.63 15.02 -26.28
N TYR A 192 -8.11 14.40 -25.22
CA TYR A 192 -8.93 13.96 -24.08
C TYR A 192 -9.30 15.10 -23.12
N GLY A 193 -8.66 16.28 -23.25
CA GLY A 193 -8.90 17.39 -22.32
C GLY A 193 -8.52 17.04 -20.88
N ASP A 194 -9.45 17.26 -19.96
CA ASP A 194 -9.28 17.01 -18.52
C ASP A 194 -9.41 15.52 -18.18
N ILE A 195 -8.37 14.75 -18.50
CA ILE A 195 -8.28 13.32 -18.14
C ILE A 195 -7.72 13.13 -16.73
N ALA A 196 -8.16 12.06 -16.05
CA ALA A 196 -7.59 11.68 -14.76
C ALA A 196 -6.09 11.36 -14.88
N CYS A 197 -5.25 11.88 -13.97
CA CYS A 197 -3.82 11.58 -13.93
C CYS A 197 -3.57 10.07 -13.84
N THR A 198 -4.43 9.39 -13.08
CA THR A 198 -4.41 7.94 -12.85
C THR A 198 -4.83 7.11 -14.07
N ALA A 199 -5.30 7.72 -15.16
CA ALA A 199 -5.55 7.00 -16.42
C ALA A 199 -4.26 6.51 -17.08
N CYS A 200 -3.14 7.20 -16.83
CA CYS A 200 -1.81 6.82 -17.31
C CYS A 200 -0.85 6.52 -16.15
N HIS A 201 -0.90 7.32 -15.08
CA HIS A 201 0.01 7.23 -13.94
C HIS A 201 -0.55 6.36 -12.82
N PHE A 202 -0.23 5.07 -12.86
CA PHE A 202 -0.69 4.13 -11.85
C PHE A 202 0.21 4.11 -10.61
N GLY A 203 -0.42 4.24 -9.43
CA GLY A 203 0.23 4.23 -8.14
C GLY A 203 0.92 2.91 -7.81
N HIS A 204 0.12 1.84 -7.69
CA HIS A 204 0.53 0.55 -7.13
C HIS A 204 0.75 -0.54 -8.19
N GLN A 205 0.88 -0.17 -9.46
CA GLN A 205 1.11 -1.06 -10.60
C GLN A 205 1.88 -0.30 -11.71
N PRO A 206 2.37 -0.96 -12.78
CA PRO A 206 3.07 -0.28 -13.87
C PRO A 206 2.19 0.80 -14.51
N SER A 207 2.74 1.99 -14.72
CA SER A 207 2.06 3.06 -15.48
C SER A 207 1.95 2.70 -16.96
N VAL A 208 0.91 3.19 -17.64
CA VAL A 208 0.67 2.90 -19.06
C VAL A 208 0.69 4.17 -19.90
N VAL A 209 0.96 4.01 -21.19
CA VAL A 209 0.85 5.08 -22.18
C VAL A 209 -0.46 4.88 -22.93
N LEU A 210 -1.55 5.42 -22.38
CA LEU A 210 -2.91 5.29 -22.94
C LEU A 210 -2.96 5.66 -24.45
N CYS A 211 -2.13 6.62 -24.87
CA CYS A 211 -2.05 7.03 -26.27
C CYS A 211 -1.71 5.89 -27.23
N LYS A 212 -0.98 4.85 -26.79
CA LYS A 212 -0.56 3.72 -27.65
C LYS A 212 -1.73 2.89 -28.15
N ASP A 213 -2.88 2.94 -27.47
CA ASP A 213 -4.08 2.20 -27.88
C ASP A 213 -4.63 2.69 -29.23
N CYS A 214 -4.42 3.96 -29.55
CA CYS A 214 -4.82 4.56 -30.85
C CYS A 214 -3.62 5.05 -31.68
N HIS A 215 -2.50 5.38 -31.04
CA HIS A 215 -1.26 5.82 -31.67
C HIS A 215 -0.15 4.78 -31.47
N PRO A 216 -0.25 3.58 -32.06
CA PRO A 216 0.63 2.45 -31.73
C PRO A 216 2.11 2.69 -32.08
N LYS A 217 2.39 3.63 -32.99
CA LYS A 217 3.75 4.01 -33.40
C LYS A 217 4.38 5.10 -32.50
N THR A 218 3.67 5.57 -31.47
CA THR A 218 4.23 6.59 -30.58
C THR A 218 5.35 6.03 -29.71
N THR A 219 6.41 6.82 -29.55
CA THR A 219 7.54 6.55 -28.66
C THR A 219 7.37 7.20 -27.29
N LEU A 220 6.19 7.77 -27.00
CA LEU A 220 5.89 8.34 -25.69
C LEU A 220 6.17 7.33 -24.57
N ALA A 221 6.82 7.83 -23.53
CA ALA A 221 7.11 7.10 -22.31
C ALA A 221 6.41 7.77 -21.13
N VAL A 222 5.85 6.96 -20.24
CA VAL A 222 5.31 7.41 -18.97
C VAL A 222 6.33 7.07 -17.88
N PRO A 223 6.68 8.00 -16.96
CA PRO A 223 7.51 7.67 -15.82
C PRO A 223 6.89 6.51 -15.04
N PHE A 224 7.73 5.54 -14.64
CA PHE A 224 7.31 4.38 -13.83
C PHE A 224 6.34 3.42 -14.55
N GLY A 225 6.22 3.54 -15.87
CA GLY A 225 5.73 2.48 -16.74
C GLY A 225 6.91 1.66 -17.23
N LYS A 226 6.84 0.34 -17.12
CA LYS A 226 7.83 -0.53 -17.77
C LYS A 226 7.43 -0.75 -19.22
#